data_AF-A0A4R9I9G4-F1
#
_entry.id   AF-A0A4R9I9G4-F1
#
_cell.length_a   1.000
_cell.length_b   1.000
_cell.length_c   1.000
_cell.angle_alpha   90.00
_cell.angle_beta   90.00
_cell.angle_gamma   90.00
#
_symmetry.space_group_name_H-M   'P 1'
#
loop_
_entity.id
_entity.type
_entity.pdbx_description
1 polymer ?
#
loop_
_entity_poly.entity_id
_entity_poly.type
_entity_poly.pdbx_seq_one_letter_code
_entity_poly.pdbx_strand_id
1 'polypeptide(L)'
;MALFWVNSLMTISIIGFYLGYFFRKRDQKRHRFFNSLGILANLSAAVYLLSMKYLLGGITIHQIYPTAPEIVIHIHRFFAAIALVLMLYMGYLGWQRKRNLHVKLHYIFLPLYTIVYISGLFLFQSKPL
;
A
#
# COMPACT_ATOMS: atom_id res chain seq x y z
N MET A 1 5.20 14.22 11.74
CA MET A 1 6.18 13.76 10.71
C MET A 1 5.92 12.34 10.21
N ALA A 2 5.46 11.41 11.05
CA ALA A 2 5.21 10.02 10.65
C ALA A 2 4.21 9.86 9.49
N LEU A 3 3.10 10.59 9.52
CA LEU A 3 2.07 10.56 8.47
C LEU A 3 2.62 10.97 7.09
N PHE A 4 3.52 11.95 7.05
CA PHE A 4 4.18 12.38 5.82
C PHE A 4 4.98 11.23 5.20
N TRP A 5 5.81 10.55 5.99
CA TRP A 5 6.60 9.42 5.51
C TRP A 5 5.73 8.27 5.00
N VAL A 6 4.67 7.93 5.73
CA VAL A 6 3.70 6.90 5.31
C VAL A 6 3.07 7.27 3.98
N ASN A 7 2.55 8.49 3.86
CA ASN A 7 1.92 8.95 2.63
C ASN A 7 2.93 8.97 1.48
N SER A 8 4.14 9.50 1.67
CA SER A 8 5.18 9.50 0.63
C SER A 8 5.52 8.09 0.13
N LEU A 9 5.69 7.12 1.05
CA LEU A 9 5.98 5.73 0.69
C LEU A 9 4.81 5.07 -0.04
N MET A 10 3.58 5.31 0.40
CA MET A 10 2.38 4.82 -0.27
C MET A 10 2.19 5.46 -1.65
N THR A 11 2.52 6.75 -1.80
CA THR A 11 2.49 7.46 -3.09
C THR A 11 3.54 6.92 -4.06
N ILE A 12 4.76 6.69 -3.59
CA ILE A 12 5.81 6.03 -4.39
C ILE A 12 5.32 4.64 -4.82
N SER A 13 4.67 3.93 -3.90
CA SER A 13 4.14 2.60 -4.18
C SER A 13 3.09 2.59 -5.29
N ILE A 14 2.08 3.46 -5.19
CA ILE A 14 1.00 3.52 -6.19
C ILE A 14 1.53 3.97 -7.55
N ILE A 15 2.43 4.97 -7.59
CA ILE A 15 3.10 5.40 -8.82
C ILE A 15 3.90 4.22 -9.42
N GLY A 16 4.63 3.46 -8.59
CA GLY A 16 5.34 2.26 -9.01
C GLY A 16 4.41 1.22 -9.64
N PHE A 17 3.25 0.94 -9.05
CA PHE A 17 2.30 -0.01 -9.62
C PHE A 17 1.68 0.48 -10.94
N TYR A 18 1.30 1.75 -11.06
CA TYR A 18 0.75 2.30 -12.29
C TYR A 18 1.78 2.37 -13.42
N LEU A 19 3.01 2.80 -13.13
CA LEU A 19 4.12 2.76 -14.11
C LEU A 19 4.45 1.32 -14.50
N GLY A 20 4.49 0.40 -13.53
CA GLY A 20 4.64 -1.02 -13.77
C GLY A 20 3.58 -1.57 -14.71
N TYR A 21 2.32 -1.20 -14.51
CA TYR A 21 1.20 -1.57 -15.38
C TYR A 21 1.36 -1.00 -16.79
N PHE A 22 1.77 0.27 -16.92
CA PHE A 22 2.01 0.92 -18.20
C PHE A 22 3.12 0.25 -19.02
N PHE A 23 4.23 -0.12 -18.38
CA PHE A 23 5.36 -0.79 -19.04
C PHE A 23 5.13 -2.29 -19.31
N ARG A 24 4.04 -2.89 -18.81
CA ARG A 24 3.75 -4.33 -18.90
C ARG A 24 3.94 -4.95 -20.30
N LYS A 25 3.58 -4.22 -21.36
CA LYS A 25 3.69 -4.70 -22.76
C LYS A 25 4.91 -4.16 -23.51
N ARG A 26 5.55 -3.08 -23.01
CA ARG A 26 6.64 -2.38 -23.70
C ARG A 26 8.02 -2.85 -23.24
N ASP A 27 8.20 -2.97 -21.93
CA ASP A 27 9.51 -3.30 -21.35
C ASP A 27 9.33 -4.11 -20.07
N GLN A 28 9.64 -5.40 -20.16
CA GLN A 28 9.50 -6.33 -19.05
C GLN A 28 10.51 -6.10 -17.93
N LYS A 29 11.65 -5.46 -18.20
CA LYS A 29 12.63 -5.08 -17.17
C LYS A 29 12.10 -3.91 -16.35
N ARG A 30 11.60 -2.86 -17.01
CA ARG A 30 10.96 -1.70 -16.34
C ARG A 30 9.70 -2.12 -15.58
N HIS A 31 8.86 -2.97 -16.17
CA HIS A 31 7.69 -3.52 -15.48
C HIS A 31 8.07 -4.19 -14.16
N ARG A 32 9.09 -5.06 -14.16
CA ARG A 32 9.57 -5.72 -12.94
C ARG A 32 10.14 -4.72 -11.93
N PHE A 33 10.98 -3.80 -12.39
CA PHE A 33 11.60 -2.79 -11.53
C PHE A 33 10.55 -1.93 -10.80
N PHE A 34 9.60 -1.36 -11.53
CA PHE A 34 8.57 -0.49 -10.95
C PHE A 34 7.61 -1.24 -10.01
N ASN A 35 7.23 -2.49 -10.35
CA ASN A 35 6.40 -3.29 -9.44
C ASN A 35 7.18 -3.70 -8.18
N SER A 36 8.45 -4.08 -8.29
CA SER A 36 9.29 -4.39 -7.12
C SER A 36 9.48 -3.17 -6.23
N LEU A 37 9.75 -2.00 -6.81
CA LEU A 37 9.81 -0.73 -6.08
C LEU A 37 8.47 -0.44 -5.39
N GLY A 38 7.36 -0.68 -6.09
CA GLY A 38 6.01 -0.51 -5.56
C GLY A 38 5.73 -1.40 -4.33
N ILE A 39 6.14 -2.66 -4.40
CA ILE A 39 6.04 -3.64 -3.31
C ILE A 39 6.90 -3.21 -2.13
N LEU A 40 8.16 -2.87 -2.37
CA LEU A 40 9.11 -2.48 -1.31
C LEU A 40 8.66 -1.21 -0.59
N ALA A 41 8.21 -0.20 -1.33
CA ALA A 41 7.72 1.05 -0.73
C ALA A 41 6.47 0.81 0.14
N ASN A 42 5.51 0.00 -0.33
CA ASN A 42 4.33 -0.34 0.46
C ASN A 42 4.69 -1.16 1.70
N LEU A 43 5.59 -2.13 1.57
CA LEU A 43 6.01 -2.97 2.68
C LEU A 43 6.75 -2.15 3.75
N SER A 44 7.62 -1.24 3.34
CA SER A 44 8.28 -0.28 4.24
C SER A 44 7.27 0.60 4.97
N ALA A 45 6.23 1.10 4.28
CA ALA A 45 5.16 1.87 4.92
C ALA A 45 4.39 1.03 5.96
N ALA A 46 4.06 -0.22 5.61
CA ALA A 46 3.36 -1.14 6.50
C ALA A 46 4.19 -1.50 7.74
N VAL A 47 5.47 -1.85 7.55
CA VAL A 47 6.41 -2.12 8.66
C VAL A 47 6.56 -0.89 9.53
N TYR A 48 6.73 0.30 8.94
CA TYR A 48 6.82 1.55 9.69
C TYR A 48 5.56 1.78 10.55
N LEU A 49 4.36 1.64 9.98
CA LEU A 49 3.10 1.76 10.73
C LEU A 49 2.97 0.72 11.86
N LEU A 50 3.36 -0.52 11.63
CA LEU A 50 3.30 -1.59 12.64
C LEU A 50 4.29 -1.35 13.78
N SER A 51 5.52 -0.94 13.46
CA SER A 51 6.52 -0.57 14.46
C SER A 51 6.04 0.60 15.32
N MET A 52 5.41 1.60 14.70
CA MET A 52 4.85 2.74 15.43
C MET A 52 3.70 2.32 16.35
N LYS A 53 2.86 1.38 15.89
CA LYS A 53 1.72 0.87 16.68
C LYS A 53 2.16 0.01 17.87
N TYR A 54 3.09 -0.92 17.67
CA TYR A 54 3.37 -1.98 18.65
C TYR A 54 4.71 -1.84 19.37
N LEU A 55 5.71 -1.16 18.78
CA LEU A 55 7.06 -1.05 19.35
C LEU A 55 7.34 0.33 19.94
N LEU A 56 6.76 1.39 19.39
CA LEU A 56 7.09 2.78 19.74
C LEU A 56 6.00 3.50 20.54
N GLY A 57 5.28 2.76 21.38
CA GLY A 57 4.32 3.31 22.36
C GLY A 57 2.93 3.69 21.81
N GLY A 58 2.66 3.49 20.52
CA GLY A 58 1.33 3.65 19.92
C GLY A 58 1.22 4.79 18.91
N ILE A 59 0.29 4.63 17.96
CA ILE A 59 0.10 5.51 16.79
C ILE A 59 -0.23 6.97 17.18
N THR A 60 -0.89 7.16 18.33
CA THR A 60 -1.32 8.47 18.85
C THR A 60 -0.15 9.34 19.34
N ILE A 61 0.90 8.72 19.88
CA ILE A 61 2.12 9.41 20.31
C ILE A 61 2.84 10.06 19.11
N HIS A 62 2.65 9.49 17.92
CA HIS A 62 3.31 9.92 16.69
C HIS A 62 2.47 10.84 15.80
N GLN A 63 1.47 11.49 16.39
CA GLN A 63 0.61 12.49 15.72
C GLN A 63 -0.17 11.93 14.52
N ILE A 64 -0.62 10.67 14.58
CA ILE A 64 -1.56 10.13 13.60
C ILE A 64 -2.91 10.01 14.30
N TYR A 65 -3.78 10.99 14.05
CA TYR A 65 -5.10 11.05 14.67
C TYR A 65 -6.16 10.55 13.70
N PRO A 66 -7.09 9.70 14.17
CA PRO A 66 -8.25 9.32 13.39
C PRO A 66 -9.19 10.52 13.21
N THR A 67 -9.59 10.80 11.96
CA THR A 67 -10.57 11.86 11.64
C THR A 67 -11.99 11.29 11.49
N ALA A 68 -12.12 9.96 11.45
CA ALA A 68 -13.37 9.25 11.22
C ALA A 68 -13.72 8.33 12.40
N PRO A 69 -14.99 7.87 12.50
CA PRO A 69 -15.41 6.90 13.50
C PRO A 69 -14.56 5.62 13.46
N GLU A 70 -14.35 4.99 14.62
CA GLU A 70 -13.49 3.80 14.73
C GLU A 70 -13.89 2.68 13.76
N ILE A 71 -15.19 2.49 13.54
CA ILE A 71 -15.68 1.45 12.62
C ILE A 71 -15.16 1.65 11.18
N VAL A 72 -15.09 2.90 10.72
CA VAL A 72 -14.58 3.24 9.38
C VAL A 72 -13.09 2.92 9.29
N ILE A 73 -12.35 3.19 10.35
CA ILE A 73 -10.92 2.90 10.43
C ILE A 73 -10.65 1.40 10.48
N HIS A 74 -11.47 0.63 11.21
CA HIS A 74 -11.39 -0.83 11.22
C HIS A 74 -11.66 -1.43 9.84
N ILE A 75 -12.69 -0.95 9.15
CA ILE A 75 -13.00 -1.37 7.77
C ILE A 75 -11.83 -1.05 6.84
N HIS A 76 -11.30 0.18 6.88
CA HIS A 76 -10.14 0.57 6.08
C HIS A 76 -8.93 -0.34 6.35
N ARG A 77 -8.60 -0.59 7.62
CA ARG A 77 -7.47 -1.47 8.02
C ARG A 77 -7.67 -2.90 7.53
N PHE A 78 -8.89 -3.41 7.55
CA PHE A 78 -9.22 -4.73 7.03
C PHE A 78 -8.94 -4.82 5.53
N PHE A 79 -9.42 -3.86 4.73
CA PHE A 79 -9.14 -3.82 3.30
C PHE A 79 -7.66 -3.55 2.98
N ALA A 80 -6.97 -2.74 3.79
CA ALA A 80 -5.54 -2.53 3.66
C ALA A 80 -4.74 -3.82 3.89
N ALA A 81 -5.13 -4.63 4.88
CA ALA A 81 -4.51 -5.94 5.12
C ALA A 81 -4.76 -6.90 3.96
N ILE A 82 -5.98 -6.95 3.41
CA ILE A 82 -6.27 -7.74 2.20
C ILE A 82 -5.42 -7.29 1.02
N ALA A 83 -5.31 -5.98 0.77
CA ALA A 83 -4.49 -5.44 -0.30
C ALA A 83 -3.01 -5.81 -0.12
N LEU A 84 -2.48 -5.75 1.11
CA LEU A 84 -1.11 -6.17 1.42
C LEU A 84 -0.88 -7.65 1.07
N VAL A 85 -1.79 -8.55 1.47
CA VAL A 85 -1.69 -9.99 1.17
C VAL A 85 -1.75 -10.22 -0.35
N LEU A 86 -2.68 -9.56 -1.04
CA LEU A 86 -2.80 -9.66 -2.50
C LEU A 86 -1.54 -9.18 -3.21
N MET A 87 -0.94 -8.07 -2.76
CA MET A 87 0.32 -7.54 -3.28
C MET A 87 1.44 -8.58 -3.17
N LEU A 88 1.62 -9.18 -2.00
CA LEU A 88 2.66 -10.20 -1.77
C LEU A 88 2.42 -11.43 -2.64
N TYR A 89 1.17 -11.89 -2.73
CA TYR A 89 0.80 -13.02 -3.56
C TYR A 89 1.02 -12.73 -5.06
N MET A 90 0.73 -11.51 -5.53
CA MET A 90 1.05 -11.10 -6.89
C MET A 90 2.55 -11.07 -7.17
N GLY A 91 3.35 -10.56 -6.23
CA GLY A 91 4.80 -10.57 -6.31
C GLY A 91 5.33 -12.00 -6.43
N TYR A 92 4.83 -12.91 -5.60
CA TYR A 92 5.13 -14.33 -5.65
C TYR A 92 4.74 -14.98 -6.98
N LEU A 93 3.54 -14.72 -7.50
CA LEU A 93 3.12 -15.25 -8.81
C LEU A 93 3.93 -14.69 -9.97
N GLY A 94 4.36 -13.42 -9.86
CA GLY A 94 5.28 -12.79 -10.81
C GLY A 94 6.64 -13.50 -10.82
N TRP A 95 7.15 -13.88 -9.64
CA TRP A 95 8.37 -14.68 -9.50
C TRP A 95 8.23 -16.08 -10.10
N GLN A 96 7.12 -16.77 -9.80
CA GLN A 96 6.78 -18.10 -10.33
C GLN A 96 6.40 -18.07 -11.83
N ARG A 97 6.43 -16.90 -12.48
CA ARG A 97 6.07 -16.68 -13.90
C ARG A 97 4.66 -17.18 -14.26
N LYS A 98 3.74 -17.28 -13.29
CA LYS A 98 2.33 -17.69 -13.50
C LYS A 98 1.49 -16.53 -14.04
N ARG A 99 1.72 -16.17 -15.30
CA ARG A 99 1.17 -14.96 -15.95
C ARG A 99 -0.35 -14.84 -15.85
N ASN A 100 -1.10 -15.90 -16.15
CA ASN A 100 -2.57 -15.83 -16.20
C ASN A 100 -3.19 -15.46 -14.85
N LEU A 101 -2.69 -16.07 -13.77
CA LEU A 101 -3.13 -15.75 -12.41
C LEU A 101 -2.65 -14.38 -11.97
N HIS A 102 -1.38 -14.05 -12.23
CA HIS A 102 -0.80 -12.74 -11.90
C HIS A 102 -1.62 -11.60 -12.52
N VAL A 103 -1.99 -11.70 -13.80
CA VAL A 103 -2.78 -10.66 -14.48
C VAL A 103 -4.18 -10.52 -13.88
N LYS A 104 -4.87 -11.64 -13.61
CA LYS A 104 -6.20 -11.62 -12.97
C LYS A 104 -6.16 -10.94 -11.60
N LEU A 105 -5.18 -11.29 -10.78
CA LEU A 105 -4.98 -10.67 -9.47
C LEU A 105 -4.63 -9.20 -9.58
N HIS A 106 -3.82 -8.80 -10.57
CA HIS A 106 -3.46 -7.40 -10.78
C HIS A 106 -4.67 -6.52 -11.10
N TYR A 107 -5.63 -7.04 -11.87
CA TYR A 107 -6.88 -6.33 -12.15
C TYR A 107 -7.75 -6.10 -10.90
N ILE A 108 -7.64 -6.95 -9.88
CA ILE A 108 -8.38 -6.81 -8.61
C ILE A 108 -7.58 -5.94 -7.63
N PHE A 109 -6.28 -6.19 -7.54
CA PHE A 109 -5.39 -5.50 -6.61
C PHE A 109 -5.29 -4.01 -6.91
N LEU A 110 -5.10 -3.62 -8.17
CA LEU A 110 -4.82 -2.22 -8.51
C LEU A 110 -5.98 -1.29 -8.11
N PRO A 111 -7.26 -1.57 -8.47
CA PRO A 111 -8.39 -0.76 -8.00
C PRO A 111 -8.55 -0.78 -6.47
N LEU A 112 -8.43 -1.95 -5.84
CA LEU A 112 -8.56 -2.09 -4.39
C LEU A 112 -7.51 -1.24 -3.66
N TYR A 113 -6.25 -1.35 -4.08
CA TYR A 113 -5.15 -0.60 -3.49
C TYR A 113 -5.30 0.91 -3.70
N THR A 114 -5.80 1.34 -4.86
CA THR A 114 -6.12 2.75 -5.12
C THR A 114 -7.19 3.28 -4.17
N ILE A 115 -8.26 2.52 -3.93
CA ILE A 115 -9.32 2.90 -2.97
C ILE A 115 -8.77 2.98 -1.55
N VAL A 116 -7.96 2.00 -1.14
CA VAL A 116 -7.30 2.00 0.17
C VAL A 116 -6.38 3.21 0.30
N TYR A 117 -5.55 3.51 -0.70
CA TYR A 117 -4.67 4.66 -0.69
C TYR A 117 -5.45 5.98 -0.54
N ILE A 118 -6.46 6.21 -1.39
CA ILE A 118 -7.26 7.44 -1.36
C ILE A 118 -7.98 7.57 -0.01
N SER A 119 -8.64 6.51 0.47
CA SER A 119 -9.32 6.55 1.77
C SER A 119 -8.34 6.81 2.91
N GLY A 120 -7.13 6.24 2.87
CA GLY A 120 -6.09 6.49 3.88
C GLY A 120 -5.69 7.96 3.98
N LEU A 121 -5.65 8.70 2.87
CA LEU A 121 -5.33 10.14 2.87
C LEU A 121 -6.34 10.99 3.65
N PHE A 122 -7.62 10.59 3.67
CA PHE A 122 -8.69 11.34 4.34
C PHE A 122 -8.97 10.88 5.77
N LEU A 123 -8.64 9.63 6.10
CA LEU A 123 -8.94 9.03 7.41
C LEU A 123 -7.97 9.42 8.52
N PHE A 124 -6.79 9.92 8.16
CA PHE A 124 -5.71 10.21 9.11
C PHE A 124 -5.19 11.63 8.95
N GLN A 125 -5.02 12.33 10.06
CA GLN A 125 -4.52 13.71 10.11
C GLN A 125 -3.32 13.85 11.06
N SER A 126 -2.46 14.83 10.76
CA SER A 126 -1.23 15.12 11.51
C SER A 126 -1.43 16.05 12.71
N LYS A 127 -2.63 16.60 12.88
CA LYS A 127 -3.03 17.46 14.00
C LYS A 127 -4.39 17.00 14.52
N PRO A 128 -4.62 17.00 15.85
CA PRO A 128 -5.96 16.79 16.39
C PRO A 128 -6.85 17.98 16.01
N LEU A 129 -8.14 17.71 15.80
CA LEU A 129 -9.19 18.73 15.68
C LEU A 129 -9.47 19.39 17.02
#